data_AF-A0A3S1A3B2-F1
#
_entry.id   AF-A0A3S1A3B2-F1
#
_cell.length_a   1.000
_cell.length_b   1.000
_cell.length_c   1.000
_cell.angle_alpha   90.00
_cell.angle_beta   90.00
_cell.angle_gamma   90.00
#
_symmetry.space_group_name_H-M   'P 1'
#
loop_
_entity.id
_entity.type
_entity.pdbx_description
1 polymer ?
#
loop_
_entity_poly.entity_id
_entity_poly.type
_entity_poly.pdbx_seq_one_letter_code
_entity_poly.pdbx_strand_id
1 'polypeptide(L)'
;MVPVAQAVTPTGLERLVSMVRQRLVRLDYSGPDWLKDNDYTTCNTHSLHPITITLDPPIPLSWVRVFYKDTDNLYRIWLSYQPSTGFGFRSCPKDAIGWVNNITVDMVCHTEEPVDAVTLSGEGLAELCSLYISGGRNVALKQRAEQSSHFMGSGMNLFLAQSAVDGLFFTQAQRGFANDSSTCSHTAKQPGIAGWWSVEFSMPVMITWFRLHNRAQCCLERLQGFTITAAPWSITDTPYSYTDPGGPPQNIYTVVPSPRISFPVTQVRLERAMSLKL
;
A
#
# COMPACT_ATOMS: atom_id res chain seq x y z
N MET A 1 -17.56 -9.74 -3.93
CA MET A 1 -16.25 -9.28 -4.45
C MET A 1 -15.59 -8.52 -3.31
N VAL A 2 -14.35 -8.86 -2.98
CA VAL A 2 -13.64 -8.35 -1.81
C VAL A 2 -12.45 -7.52 -2.29
N PRO A 3 -12.56 -6.20 -2.36
CA PRO A 3 -11.39 -5.35 -2.34
C PRO A 3 -11.15 -4.83 -0.92
N VAL A 4 -9.92 -4.90 -0.43
CA VAL A 4 -9.41 -3.89 0.51
C VAL A 4 -8.68 -2.89 -0.35
N ALA A 5 -9.28 -1.73 -0.64
CA ALA A 5 -8.67 -0.71 -1.49
C ALA A 5 -7.93 0.31 -0.63
N GLN A 6 -6.61 0.37 -0.77
CA GLN A 6 -5.80 1.44 -0.18
C GLN A 6 -5.46 2.41 -1.30
N ALA A 7 -5.86 3.67 -1.15
CA ALA A 7 -5.32 4.77 -1.94
C ALA A 7 -4.19 5.41 -1.12
N VAL A 8 -3.13 5.85 -1.78
CA VAL A 8 -1.92 6.32 -1.10
C VAL A 8 -1.49 7.71 -1.57
N THR A 9 -1.03 8.59 -0.66
CA THR A 9 -0.47 9.92 -0.99
C THR A 9 1.02 10.02 -0.62
N PRO A 10 1.83 10.86 -1.31
CA PRO A 10 3.14 11.27 -0.83
C PRO A 10 2.97 12.40 0.20
N THR A 11 3.62 12.29 1.36
CA THR A 11 3.61 13.34 2.36
C THR A 11 4.73 14.33 2.10
N GLY A 12 4.39 15.52 1.62
CA GLY A 12 5.27 16.68 1.57
C GLY A 12 4.45 17.96 1.69
N LEU A 13 4.66 18.71 2.79
CA LEU A 13 4.17 20.09 3.03
C LEU A 13 2.71 20.33 3.48
N GLU A 14 2.08 19.41 4.21
CA GLU A 14 0.96 19.80 5.09
C GLU A 14 1.29 19.50 6.56
N ARG A 15 1.01 20.48 7.41
CA ARG A 15 1.32 20.54 8.84
C ARG A 15 1.15 19.19 9.53
N LEU A 16 2.21 18.73 10.19
CA LEU A 16 2.27 17.57 11.07
C LEU A 16 1.22 17.68 12.20
N VAL A 17 -0.01 17.26 11.91
CA VAL A 17 -1.06 17.04 12.90
C VAL A 17 -1.53 15.61 12.74
N SER A 18 -1.23 14.79 13.76
CA SER A 18 -1.77 13.45 13.97
C SER A 18 -1.45 12.42 12.86
N MET A 19 -0.25 11.82 12.92
CA MET A 19 -0.06 10.45 12.43
C MET A 19 -0.87 9.49 13.33
N VAL A 20 -2.15 9.33 13.03
CA VAL A 20 -2.97 8.21 13.53
C VAL A 20 -2.20 6.93 13.26
N ARG A 21 -2.01 6.09 14.29
CA ARG A 21 -1.34 4.77 14.23
C ARG A 21 -1.54 4.13 12.85
N GLN A 22 -0.52 4.24 12.00
CA GLN A 22 -0.50 3.57 10.72
C GLN A 22 -0.44 2.09 11.03
N ARG A 23 -1.37 1.29 10.49
CA ARG A 23 -1.18 -0.16 10.50
C ARG A 23 -0.17 -0.45 9.41
N LEU A 24 1.08 -0.57 9.83
CA LEU A 24 2.23 -0.85 8.99
C LEU A 24 1.90 -2.08 8.12
N VAL A 25 2.08 -1.96 6.82
CA VAL A 25 2.19 -3.14 5.96
C VAL A 25 3.43 -3.87 6.45
N ARG A 26 3.25 -5.03 7.09
CA ARG A 26 4.36 -5.96 7.28
C ARG A 26 4.76 -6.42 5.89
N LEU A 27 5.87 -5.88 5.40
CA LEU A 27 6.54 -6.41 4.23
C LEU A 27 7.35 -7.60 4.76
N ASP A 28 7.15 -8.78 4.19
CA ASP A 28 8.08 -9.88 4.44
C ASP A 28 9.38 -9.51 3.73
N TYR A 29 10.46 -9.36 4.49
CA TYR A 29 11.79 -9.11 3.94
C TYR A 29 12.81 -10.13 4.43
N SER A 30 13.75 -10.48 3.56
CA SER A 30 15.01 -11.09 3.95
C SER A 30 15.94 -9.99 4.49
N GLY A 31 16.67 -10.27 5.56
CA GLY A 31 17.49 -9.29 6.28
C GLY A 31 17.97 -9.85 7.62
N PRO A 32 18.95 -9.20 8.28
CA PRO A 32 19.42 -9.57 9.61
C PRO A 32 18.27 -9.65 10.62
N ASP A 33 18.35 -10.59 11.58
CA ASP A 33 17.27 -10.83 12.56
C ASP A 33 16.97 -9.59 13.43
N TRP A 34 18.00 -8.80 13.77
CA TRP A 34 17.85 -7.57 14.55
C TRP A 34 17.05 -6.49 13.83
N LEU A 35 16.92 -6.53 12.50
CA LEU A 35 16.03 -5.59 11.79
C LEU A 35 14.56 -6.02 11.88
N LYS A 36 14.27 -7.28 12.20
CA LYS A 36 12.94 -7.92 12.11
C LYS A 36 12.21 -8.06 13.43
N ASP A 37 12.85 -7.67 14.52
CA ASP A 37 12.33 -7.81 15.88
C ASP A 37 11.22 -6.81 16.23
N ASN A 38 10.96 -5.83 15.35
CA ASN A 38 10.02 -4.74 15.57
C ASN A 38 10.38 -3.91 16.82
N ASP A 39 11.67 -3.82 17.14
CA ASP A 39 12.26 -3.01 18.18
C ASP A 39 13.25 -2.02 17.55
N TYR A 40 12.97 -0.73 17.64
CA TYR A 40 13.86 0.29 17.08
C TYR A 40 15.06 0.63 17.98
N THR A 41 15.21 -0.08 19.10
CA THR A 41 16.33 0.07 20.05
C THR A 41 17.39 -1.02 19.90
N THR A 42 17.09 -2.12 19.19
CA THR A 42 18.09 -3.11 18.78
C THR A 42 18.84 -2.57 17.57
N CYS A 43 20.17 -2.59 17.60
CA CYS A 43 20.97 -2.02 16.52
C CYS A 43 21.98 -2.98 15.92
N ASN A 44 22.41 -2.64 14.71
CA ASN A 44 23.47 -3.32 14.00
C ASN A 44 24.73 -3.43 14.86
N THR A 45 25.46 -4.53 14.73
CA THR A 45 26.71 -4.76 15.45
C THR A 45 27.89 -4.13 14.69
N HIS A 46 27.76 -2.85 14.33
CA HIS A 46 28.76 -2.08 13.57
C HIS A 46 29.17 -2.65 12.19
N SER A 47 28.35 -3.52 11.59
CA SER A 47 28.61 -4.00 10.22
C SER A 47 28.33 -2.90 9.18
N LEU A 48 29.25 -2.72 8.23
CA LEU A 48 29.06 -1.80 7.11
C LEU A 48 28.58 -2.48 5.82
N HIS A 49 28.27 -3.78 5.88
CA HIS A 49 27.81 -4.53 4.71
C HIS A 49 26.45 -4.00 4.24
N PRO A 50 26.28 -3.78 2.92
CA PRO A 50 24.99 -3.36 2.38
C PRO A 50 23.85 -4.28 2.81
N ILE A 51 22.72 -3.68 3.16
CA ILE A 51 21.53 -4.40 3.60
C ILE A 51 20.50 -4.28 2.48
N THR A 52 20.17 -5.41 1.86
CA THR A 52 19.13 -5.49 0.84
C THR A 52 17.87 -6.11 1.44
N ILE A 53 16.76 -5.41 1.31
CA ILE A 53 15.42 -5.81 1.71
C ILE A 53 14.62 -6.08 0.43
N THR A 54 14.23 -7.33 0.22
CA THR A 54 13.27 -7.70 -0.83
C THR A 54 11.85 -7.39 -0.37
N LEU A 55 11.02 -6.87 -1.27
CA LEU A 55 9.62 -6.53 -1.04
C LEU A 55 8.71 -7.52 -1.77
N ASP A 56 7.89 -8.25 -1.02
CA ASP A 56 6.88 -9.14 -1.58
C ASP A 56 5.49 -8.85 -0.95
N PRO A 57 4.49 -8.38 -1.74
CA PRO A 57 4.59 -8.00 -3.14
C PRO A 57 5.35 -6.66 -3.31
N PRO A 58 5.88 -6.40 -4.51
CA PRO A 58 6.48 -5.12 -4.85
C PRO A 58 5.53 -3.95 -4.63
N ILE A 59 6.07 -2.83 -4.14
CA ILE A 59 5.32 -1.58 -3.92
C ILE A 59 6.08 -0.40 -4.52
N PRO A 60 5.38 0.66 -4.98
CA PRO A 60 6.02 1.94 -5.21
C PRO A 60 6.60 2.47 -3.90
N LEU A 61 7.76 3.11 -3.95
CA LEU A 61 8.33 3.79 -2.79
C LEU A 61 7.83 5.22 -2.72
N SER A 62 7.72 5.71 -1.48
CA SER A 62 7.53 7.13 -1.17
C SER A 62 8.65 7.67 -0.31
N TRP A 63 8.98 6.97 0.77
CA TRP A 63 10.07 7.31 1.68
C TRP A 63 10.45 6.09 2.52
N VAL A 64 11.63 6.13 3.11
CA VAL A 64 12.13 5.14 4.06
C VAL A 64 12.47 5.84 5.36
N ARG A 65 11.85 5.43 6.47
CA ARG A 65 12.29 5.83 7.81
C ARG A 65 13.53 5.03 8.15
N VAL A 66 14.52 5.70 8.72
CA VAL A 66 15.71 5.07 9.26
C VAL A 66 15.87 5.52 10.71
N PHE A 67 16.08 4.55 11.60
CA PHE A 67 16.30 4.75 13.03
C PHE A 67 17.74 4.46 13.36
N TYR A 68 18.40 5.34 14.10
CA TYR A 68 19.81 5.22 14.45
C TYR A 68 20.00 5.20 15.96
N LYS A 69 21.16 4.69 16.37
CA LYS A 69 21.60 4.69 17.77
C LYS A 69 22.13 6.05 18.20
N ASP A 70 22.93 6.69 17.34
CA ASP A 70 23.58 7.98 17.57
C ASP A 70 23.59 8.84 16.30
N THR A 71 23.82 10.15 16.48
CA THR A 71 23.78 11.19 15.47
C THR A 71 25.03 11.26 14.59
N ASP A 72 26.15 10.70 15.04
CA ASP A 72 27.47 10.88 14.43
C ASP A 72 27.59 10.41 12.97
N ASN A 73 26.76 9.44 12.56
CA ASN A 73 26.75 8.91 11.20
C ASN A 73 25.38 9.01 10.51
N LEU A 74 24.51 9.88 11.02
CA LEU A 74 23.33 10.27 10.24
C LEU A 74 23.79 10.84 8.89
N TYR A 75 22.99 10.68 7.84
CA TYR A 75 23.31 11.12 6.46
C TYR A 75 24.38 10.30 5.74
N ARG A 76 25.03 9.34 6.41
CA ARG A 76 26.01 8.44 5.77
C ARG A 76 25.43 7.13 5.28
N ILE A 77 24.11 7.10 5.06
CA ILE A 77 23.42 6.02 4.35
C ILE A 77 22.88 6.60 3.05
N TRP A 78 23.07 5.88 1.95
CA TRP A 78 22.33 6.12 0.71
C TRP A 78 21.45 4.92 0.38
N LEU A 79 20.33 5.25 -0.26
CA LEU A 79 19.30 4.30 -0.63
C LEU A 79 19.37 4.04 -2.13
N SER A 80 19.38 2.78 -2.52
CA SER A 80 19.11 2.36 -3.90
C SER A 80 17.95 1.38 -3.93
N TYR A 81 17.34 1.20 -5.10
CA TYR A 81 16.21 0.30 -5.30
C TYR A 81 16.32 -0.44 -6.63
N GLN A 82 15.69 -1.61 -6.69
CA GLN A 82 15.53 -2.38 -7.91
C GLN A 82 14.07 -2.26 -8.39
N PRO A 83 13.79 -1.60 -9.53
CA PRO A 83 12.45 -1.55 -10.11
C PRO A 83 11.97 -2.96 -10.51
N SER A 84 10.67 -3.22 -10.41
CA SER A 84 10.07 -4.47 -10.89
C SER A 84 10.11 -4.60 -12.41
N THR A 85 10.18 -3.47 -13.12
CA THR A 85 10.26 -3.39 -14.59
C THR A 85 11.60 -2.79 -15.01
N GLY A 86 12.64 -3.61 -15.01
CA GLY A 86 13.94 -3.20 -15.52
C GLY A 86 15.10 -4.01 -14.94
N PHE A 87 16.30 -3.71 -15.45
CA PHE A 87 17.54 -4.29 -14.94
C PHE A 87 18.35 -3.23 -14.20
N GLY A 88 18.95 -3.62 -13.07
CA GLY A 88 19.89 -2.80 -12.32
C GLY A 88 19.28 -1.95 -11.22
N PHE A 89 20.14 -1.54 -10.29
CA PHE A 89 19.77 -0.68 -9.17
C PHE A 89 19.74 0.79 -9.59
N ARG A 90 18.72 1.52 -9.14
CA ARG A 90 18.60 2.97 -9.27
C ARG A 90 18.87 3.61 -7.91
N SER A 91 19.49 4.78 -7.90
CA SER A 91 19.75 5.51 -6.65
C SER A 91 18.60 6.45 -6.32
N CYS A 92 18.21 6.50 -5.04
CA CYS A 92 17.35 7.54 -4.52
C CYS A 92 18.14 8.85 -4.35
N PRO A 93 17.48 10.02 -4.39
CA PRO A 93 18.13 11.29 -4.11
C PRO A 93 18.77 11.30 -2.71
N LYS A 94 20.05 11.69 -2.61
CA LYS A 94 20.77 11.73 -1.32
C LYS A 94 20.38 12.91 -0.45
N ASP A 95 19.93 14.01 -1.06
CA ASP A 95 19.68 15.27 -0.37
C ASP A 95 18.21 15.44 0.06
N ALA A 96 17.34 14.50 -0.32
CA ALA A 96 15.92 14.56 -0.01
C ALA A 96 15.62 13.88 1.33
N ILE A 97 16.05 14.50 2.44
CA ILE A 97 15.92 13.94 3.79
C ILE A 97 15.08 14.86 4.68
N GLY A 98 14.08 14.29 5.35
CA GLY A 98 13.29 14.94 6.39
C GLY A 98 13.69 14.46 7.78
N TRP A 99 13.94 15.39 8.70
CA TRP A 99 14.26 15.06 10.09
C TRP A 99 12.98 14.84 10.90
N VAL A 100 12.85 13.67 11.52
CA VAL A 100 11.75 13.39 12.45
C VAL A 100 12.14 13.80 13.87
N ASN A 101 13.37 13.44 14.27
CA ASN A 101 14.02 13.84 15.51
C ASN A 101 15.54 13.68 15.34
N ASN A 102 16.30 13.74 16.44
CA ASN A 102 17.75 13.65 16.43
C ASN A 102 18.30 12.28 16.01
N ILE A 103 17.52 11.20 16.05
CA ILE A 103 17.97 9.83 15.73
C ILE A 103 17.11 9.14 14.66
N THR A 104 16.17 9.87 14.06
CA THR A 104 15.19 9.33 13.10
C THR A 104 15.06 10.26 11.92
N VAL A 105 15.24 9.70 10.73
CA VAL A 105 15.21 10.44 9.46
C VAL A 105 14.31 9.73 8.46
N ASP A 106 13.61 10.52 7.65
CA ASP A 106 12.82 10.06 6.51
C ASP A 106 13.60 10.37 5.23
N MET A 107 14.08 9.33 4.55
CA MET A 107 14.73 9.45 3.25
C MET A 107 13.65 9.39 2.16
N VAL A 108 13.40 10.50 1.47
CA VAL A 108 12.38 10.58 0.43
C VAL A 108 12.87 9.86 -0.82
N CYS A 109 12.08 8.93 -1.33
CA CYS A 109 12.37 8.20 -2.56
C CYS A 109 11.06 7.83 -3.25
N HIS A 110 10.55 8.72 -4.09
CA HIS A 110 9.36 8.48 -4.89
C HIS A 110 9.70 7.68 -6.14
N THR A 111 8.99 6.57 -6.38
CA THR A 111 9.15 5.77 -7.60
C THR A 111 7.93 5.85 -8.52
N GLU A 112 8.18 5.74 -9.81
CA GLU A 112 7.15 5.64 -10.86
C GLU A 112 6.56 4.23 -10.96
N GLU A 113 7.34 3.24 -10.56
CA GLU A 113 7.03 1.83 -10.68
C GLU A 113 7.19 1.15 -9.32
N PRO A 114 6.53 0.00 -9.11
CA PRO A 114 6.84 -0.85 -7.95
C PRO A 114 8.32 -1.27 -7.94
N VAL A 115 8.86 -1.48 -6.75
CA VAL A 115 10.23 -1.94 -6.55
C VAL A 115 10.24 -3.29 -5.86
N ASP A 116 11.12 -4.18 -6.32
CA ASP A 116 11.30 -5.53 -5.78
C ASP A 116 12.24 -5.53 -4.58
N ALA A 117 13.17 -4.57 -4.53
CA ALA A 117 14.14 -4.50 -3.45
C ALA A 117 14.61 -3.09 -3.18
N VAL A 118 15.01 -2.87 -1.93
CA VAL A 118 15.63 -1.65 -1.43
C VAL A 118 16.94 -2.01 -0.77
N THR A 119 18.02 -1.30 -1.12
CA THR A 119 19.35 -1.53 -0.56
C THR A 119 19.84 -0.28 0.15
N LEU A 120 20.21 -0.44 1.42
CA LEU A 120 20.89 0.57 2.21
C LEU A 120 22.39 0.30 2.15
N SER A 121 23.17 1.34 1.90
CA SER A 121 24.64 1.28 1.84
C SER A 121 25.24 2.49 2.54
N GLY A 122 26.43 2.34 3.11
CA GLY A 122 27.23 3.45 3.64
C GLY A 122 27.66 3.29 5.10
N GLU A 123 28.50 4.21 5.56
CA GLU A 123 29.10 4.16 6.90
C GLU A 123 28.09 4.26 8.04
N GLY A 124 26.96 4.93 7.78
CA GLY A 124 25.88 5.05 8.77
C GLY A 124 25.19 3.72 9.09
N LEU A 125 25.43 2.66 8.32
CA LEU A 125 24.91 1.33 8.62
C LEU A 125 25.39 0.81 9.98
N ALA A 126 26.58 1.22 10.45
CA ALA A 126 27.11 0.78 11.74
C ALA A 126 26.18 1.10 12.92
N GLU A 127 25.42 2.20 12.80
CA GLU A 127 24.53 2.72 13.86
C GLU A 127 23.05 2.51 13.54
N LEU A 128 22.72 1.77 12.47
CA LEU A 128 21.34 1.50 12.07
C LEU A 128 20.66 0.60 13.11
N CYS A 129 19.47 0.99 13.57
CA CYS A 129 18.66 0.22 14.51
C CYS A 129 17.41 -0.38 13.87
N SER A 130 16.71 0.40 13.07
CA SER A 130 15.54 -0.11 12.38
C SER A 130 15.30 0.66 11.11
N LEU A 131 14.43 0.12 10.27
CA LEU A 131 13.97 0.77 9.06
C LEU A 131 12.48 0.54 8.86
N TYR A 132 11.82 1.53 8.27
CA TYR A 132 10.45 1.40 7.82
C TYR A 132 10.33 1.86 6.38
N ILE A 133 9.95 0.94 5.48
CA ILE A 133 9.76 1.24 4.06
C ILE A 133 8.30 1.61 3.83
N SER A 134 8.07 2.79 3.25
CA SER A 134 6.73 3.30 3.01
C SER A 134 6.44 3.43 1.52
N GLY A 135 5.32 2.86 1.09
CA GLY A 135 4.67 3.22 -0.18
C GLY A 135 3.79 4.46 -0.07
N GLY A 136 3.62 5.02 1.14
CA GLY A 136 2.89 6.23 1.47
C GLY A 136 1.74 5.98 2.45
N ARG A 137 0.90 7.00 2.68
CA ARG A 137 -0.22 6.93 3.63
C ARG A 137 -1.48 6.32 3.00
N ASN A 138 -2.06 5.27 3.61
CA ASN A 138 -3.39 4.78 3.26
C ASN A 138 -4.48 5.83 3.61
N VAL A 139 -5.00 6.52 2.59
CA VAL A 139 -6.06 7.55 2.74
C VAL A 139 -7.47 6.97 2.77
N ALA A 140 -7.66 5.71 2.38
CA ALA A 140 -8.95 5.03 2.43
C ALA A 140 -9.30 4.56 3.84
N LEU A 141 -8.31 4.42 4.73
CA LEU A 141 -8.49 3.90 6.09
C LEU A 141 -9.63 4.62 6.83
N LYS A 142 -10.67 3.85 7.18
CA LYS A 142 -11.87 4.26 7.92
C LYS A 142 -12.71 5.35 7.23
N GLN A 143 -12.51 5.59 5.94
CA GLN A 143 -13.36 6.46 5.14
C GLN A 143 -14.73 5.83 4.89
N ARG A 144 -15.73 6.63 4.51
CA ARG A 144 -17.07 6.11 4.23
C ARG A 144 -17.03 5.22 2.98
N ALA A 145 -17.43 3.97 3.13
CA ALA A 145 -17.51 3.04 2.01
C ALA A 145 -18.93 2.53 1.78
N GLU A 146 -19.30 2.35 0.52
CA GLU A 146 -20.59 1.83 0.08
C GLU A 146 -20.40 0.73 -0.97
N GLN A 147 -21.43 -0.08 -1.18
CA GLN A 147 -21.40 -1.15 -2.19
C GLN A 147 -22.80 -1.40 -2.72
N SER A 148 -22.90 -1.97 -3.93
CA SER A 148 -24.16 -2.13 -4.63
C SER A 148 -25.20 -2.98 -3.90
N SER A 149 -24.75 -3.92 -3.06
CA SER A 149 -25.58 -4.82 -2.28
C SER A 149 -24.75 -5.47 -1.17
N HIS A 150 -25.40 -5.98 -0.14
CA HIS A 150 -24.73 -6.76 0.90
C HIS A 150 -25.01 -8.24 0.72
N PHE A 151 -23.96 -9.05 0.70
CA PHE A 151 -24.09 -10.49 0.80
C PHE A 151 -24.28 -10.90 2.26
N MET A 152 -25.25 -11.79 2.49
CA MET A 152 -25.46 -12.43 3.78
C MET A 152 -25.01 -13.89 3.66
N GLY A 153 -23.95 -14.25 4.38
CA GLY A 153 -23.41 -15.60 4.43
C GLY A 153 -24.19 -16.51 5.39
N SER A 154 -23.73 -17.74 5.53
CA SER A 154 -24.24 -18.67 6.55
C SER A 154 -24.05 -18.10 7.96
N GLY A 155 -25.00 -18.39 8.86
CA GLY A 155 -24.94 -17.93 10.25
C GLY A 155 -25.16 -16.42 10.45
N MET A 156 -25.89 -15.75 9.55
CA MET A 156 -26.19 -14.30 9.61
C MET A 156 -24.96 -13.38 9.51
N ASN A 157 -23.88 -13.88 8.91
CA ASN A 157 -22.68 -13.08 8.64
C ASN A 157 -22.96 -12.03 7.55
N LEU A 158 -23.03 -10.75 7.93
CA LEU A 158 -23.24 -9.64 7.02
C LEU A 158 -21.90 -9.06 6.54
N PHE A 159 -21.71 -8.97 5.23
CA PHE A 159 -20.50 -8.41 4.63
C PHE A 159 -20.70 -6.95 4.22
N LEU A 160 -20.02 -6.04 4.90
CA LEU A 160 -20.19 -4.60 4.73
C LEU A 160 -19.11 -4.00 3.83
N ALA A 161 -19.44 -2.91 3.13
CA ALA A 161 -18.48 -2.14 2.36
C ALA A 161 -17.32 -1.64 3.22
N GLN A 162 -17.61 -1.29 4.48
CA GLN A 162 -16.65 -0.72 5.43
C GLN A 162 -15.48 -1.64 5.77
N SER A 163 -15.67 -2.96 5.66
CA SER A 163 -14.61 -3.95 5.90
C SER A 163 -13.47 -3.87 4.86
N ALA A 164 -13.70 -3.22 3.71
CA ALA A 164 -12.66 -2.94 2.72
C ALA A 164 -11.63 -1.88 3.15
N VAL A 165 -11.93 -1.12 4.20
CA VAL A 165 -11.17 0.07 4.60
C VAL A 165 -10.92 0.11 6.11
N ASP A 166 -11.09 -1.00 6.82
CA ASP A 166 -10.89 -1.08 8.28
C ASP A 166 -9.41 -1.16 8.69
N GLY A 167 -8.50 -1.38 7.73
CA GLY A 167 -7.07 -1.58 7.96
C GLY A 167 -6.72 -3.01 8.41
N LEU A 168 -7.66 -3.94 8.32
CA LEU A 168 -7.48 -5.35 8.64
C LEU A 168 -7.29 -6.15 7.35
N PHE A 169 -6.17 -6.84 7.25
CA PHE A 169 -5.91 -7.82 6.19
C PHE A 169 -5.28 -9.04 6.87
N PHE A 170 -5.86 -10.22 6.65
CA PHE A 170 -5.32 -11.46 7.21
C PHE A 170 -4.52 -12.20 6.14
N THR A 171 -3.28 -12.56 6.49
CA THR A 171 -2.52 -13.51 5.67
C THR A 171 -3.10 -14.91 5.81
N GLN A 172 -2.80 -15.81 4.86
CA GLN A 172 -3.30 -17.18 4.87
C GLN A 172 -2.98 -17.93 6.18
N ALA A 173 -1.85 -17.60 6.83
CA ALA A 173 -1.40 -18.17 8.10
C ALA A 173 -2.17 -17.68 9.35
N GLN A 174 -2.83 -16.52 9.30
CA GLN A 174 -3.48 -15.89 10.46
C GLN A 174 -4.96 -16.30 10.64
N ARG A 175 -5.48 -17.18 9.78
CA ARG A 175 -6.91 -17.47 9.67
C ARG A 175 -7.48 -18.56 10.58
N GLY A 176 -6.71 -19.05 11.54
CA GLY A 176 -7.28 -19.89 12.61
C GLY A 176 -8.36 -19.18 13.45
N PHE A 177 -8.47 -17.85 13.38
CA PHE A 177 -9.27 -17.04 14.32
C PHE A 177 -10.25 -16.03 13.68
N ALA A 178 -10.27 -15.82 12.36
CA ALA A 178 -11.08 -14.78 11.73
C ALA A 178 -12.13 -15.36 10.75
N ASN A 179 -13.40 -15.04 10.99
CA ASN A 179 -14.46 -15.23 9.99
C ASN A 179 -14.25 -14.22 8.84
N ASP A 180 -14.29 -14.69 7.61
CA ASP A 180 -14.12 -13.89 6.37
C ASP A 180 -15.09 -12.68 6.33
N SER A 181 -16.20 -12.73 7.05
CA SER A 181 -17.20 -11.65 7.16
C SER A 181 -16.78 -10.43 7.96
N SER A 182 -15.77 -10.51 8.83
CA SER A 182 -15.38 -9.36 9.67
C SER A 182 -14.49 -8.35 8.94
N THR A 183 -13.70 -8.78 7.96
CA THR A 183 -12.65 -7.95 7.33
C THR A 183 -12.66 -8.00 5.81
N CYS A 184 -13.77 -8.42 5.21
CA CYS A 184 -13.95 -8.43 3.76
C CYS A 184 -15.31 -7.85 3.38
N SER A 185 -15.35 -7.02 2.34
CA SER A 185 -16.59 -6.59 1.71
C SER A 185 -17.11 -7.66 0.73
N HIS A 186 -18.43 -7.78 0.56
CA HIS A 186 -18.98 -8.75 -0.38
C HIS A 186 -20.35 -8.32 -0.88
N THR A 187 -20.45 -8.08 -2.19
CA THR A 187 -21.71 -7.86 -2.92
C THR A 187 -22.45 -9.16 -3.23
N ALA A 188 -23.78 -9.14 -3.23
CA ALA A 188 -24.58 -10.29 -3.65
C ALA A 188 -24.42 -10.54 -5.16
N LYS A 189 -24.54 -11.80 -5.59
CA LYS A 189 -24.55 -12.13 -7.02
C LYS A 189 -25.92 -11.75 -7.59
N GLN A 190 -25.96 -10.73 -8.43
CA GLN A 190 -27.16 -10.28 -9.14
C GLN A 190 -26.99 -10.52 -10.64
N PRO A 191 -27.87 -11.29 -11.30
CA PRO A 191 -27.79 -11.50 -12.75
C PRO A 191 -27.91 -10.17 -13.51
N GLY A 192 -27.01 -9.94 -14.48
CA GLY A 192 -27.02 -8.75 -15.32
C GLY A 192 -26.60 -7.44 -14.65
N ILE A 193 -26.23 -7.45 -13.36
CA ILE A 193 -25.81 -6.27 -12.61
C ILE A 193 -24.38 -6.48 -12.12
N ALA A 194 -23.46 -5.60 -12.52
CA ALA A 194 -22.11 -5.60 -12.00
C ALA A 194 -22.12 -5.16 -10.52
N GLY A 195 -21.45 -5.95 -9.68
CA GLY A 195 -21.19 -5.54 -8.31
C GLY A 195 -20.19 -4.38 -8.31
N TRP A 196 -20.48 -3.33 -7.54
CA TRP A 196 -19.58 -2.21 -7.34
C TRP A 196 -19.36 -1.96 -5.85
N TRP A 197 -18.22 -1.36 -5.54
CA TRP A 197 -17.83 -0.85 -4.23
C TRP A 197 -17.25 0.55 -4.42
N SER A 198 -17.50 1.47 -3.51
CA SER A 198 -16.93 2.81 -3.55
C SER A 198 -16.47 3.26 -2.18
N VAL A 199 -15.50 4.16 -2.16
CA VAL A 199 -15.07 4.92 -0.99
C VAL A 199 -15.11 6.40 -1.31
N GLU A 200 -15.71 7.16 -0.40
CA GLU A 200 -15.77 8.61 -0.44
C GLU A 200 -14.81 9.19 0.59
N PHE A 201 -14.00 10.16 0.17
CA PHE A 201 -13.06 10.84 1.03
C PHE A 201 -13.71 12.09 1.62
N SER A 202 -13.59 12.27 2.93
CA SER A 202 -14.12 13.46 3.62
C SER A 202 -13.49 14.77 3.17
N MET A 203 -12.30 14.70 2.58
CA MET A 203 -11.59 15.80 1.93
C MET A 203 -10.87 15.25 0.70
N PRO A 204 -10.52 16.09 -0.29
CA PRO A 204 -9.78 15.65 -1.47
C PRO A 204 -8.43 15.08 -1.13
N VAL A 205 -8.05 14.04 -1.85
CA VAL A 205 -6.78 13.35 -1.64
C VAL A 205 -6.03 13.16 -2.95
N MET A 206 -4.70 13.26 -2.90
CA MET A 206 -3.83 13.00 -4.05
C MET A 206 -3.44 11.53 -4.11
N ILE A 207 -4.05 10.75 -5.01
CA ILE A 207 -3.78 9.31 -5.11
C ILE A 207 -2.56 9.05 -6.00
N THR A 208 -1.56 8.33 -5.48
CA THR A 208 -0.36 7.91 -6.24
C THR A 208 -0.38 6.47 -6.69
N TRP A 209 -1.05 5.58 -5.96
CA TRP A 209 -1.26 4.18 -6.34
C TRP A 209 -2.39 3.54 -5.53
N PHE A 210 -2.83 2.37 -5.99
CA PHE A 210 -3.85 1.56 -5.35
C PHE A 210 -3.29 0.19 -4.95
N ARG A 211 -3.65 -0.27 -3.74
CA ARG A 211 -3.46 -1.67 -3.31
C ARG A 211 -4.82 -2.31 -3.12
N LEU A 212 -5.09 -3.41 -3.81
CA LEU A 212 -6.29 -4.22 -3.60
C LEU A 212 -5.89 -5.57 -2.98
N HIS A 213 -6.37 -5.88 -1.77
CA HIS A 213 -6.25 -7.25 -1.25
C HIS A 213 -7.42 -8.10 -1.73
N ASN A 214 -7.11 -9.19 -2.41
CA ASN A 214 -8.07 -10.18 -2.86
C ASN A 214 -8.33 -11.24 -1.77
N ARG A 215 -9.34 -12.08 -1.99
CA ARG A 215 -9.74 -13.13 -1.07
C ARG A 215 -8.76 -14.31 -1.06
N ALA A 216 -7.88 -14.38 -0.08
CA ALA A 216 -6.74 -15.32 -0.10
C ALA A 216 -7.05 -16.84 0.04
N GLN A 217 -8.30 -17.32 -0.06
CA GLN A 217 -8.66 -18.74 0.20
C GLN A 217 -9.32 -19.44 -1.00
N CYS A 218 -10.14 -18.73 -1.75
CA CYS A 218 -10.76 -19.23 -2.96
C CYS A 218 -11.19 -18.05 -3.81
N CYS A 219 -11.60 -18.38 -5.03
CA CYS A 219 -12.47 -17.50 -5.78
C CYS A 219 -11.79 -16.19 -6.16
N LEU A 220 -10.45 -16.21 -6.23
CA LEU A 220 -9.59 -15.07 -6.55
C LEU A 220 -9.94 -14.52 -7.94
N GLU A 221 -10.39 -15.40 -8.84
CA GLU A 221 -10.86 -15.08 -10.19
C GLU A 221 -12.04 -14.12 -10.21
N ARG A 222 -12.81 -14.00 -9.11
CA ARG A 222 -13.97 -13.11 -9.07
C ARG A 222 -13.59 -11.64 -9.17
N LEU A 223 -12.39 -11.25 -8.73
CA LEU A 223 -11.93 -9.86 -8.79
C LEU A 223 -11.34 -9.51 -10.16
N GLN A 224 -10.97 -10.48 -11.00
CA GLN A 224 -10.36 -10.21 -12.31
C GLN A 224 -11.23 -9.32 -13.21
N GLY A 225 -10.56 -8.53 -14.05
CA GLY A 225 -11.19 -7.61 -14.97
C GLY A 225 -11.95 -6.50 -14.26
N PHE A 226 -11.51 -6.11 -13.06
CA PHE A 226 -12.07 -4.97 -12.37
C PHE A 226 -11.68 -3.66 -13.05
N THR A 227 -12.51 -2.63 -12.89
CA THR A 227 -12.22 -1.26 -13.25
C THR A 227 -12.18 -0.40 -11.99
N ILE A 228 -11.10 0.37 -11.83
CA ILE A 228 -10.99 1.45 -10.83
C ILE A 228 -11.31 2.76 -11.54
N THR A 229 -12.22 3.55 -10.97
CA THR A 229 -12.48 4.93 -11.38
C THR A 229 -12.19 5.86 -10.22
N ALA A 230 -11.38 6.90 -10.43
CA ALA A 230 -11.14 7.95 -9.45
C ALA A 230 -11.79 9.26 -9.92
N ALA A 231 -12.79 9.71 -9.16
CA ALA A 231 -13.54 10.92 -9.45
C ALA A 231 -12.79 12.16 -8.94
N PRO A 232 -12.57 13.17 -9.80
CA PRO A 232 -11.91 14.40 -9.39
C PRO A 232 -12.79 15.24 -8.46
N TRP A 233 -12.16 16.12 -7.69
CA TRP A 233 -12.87 17.19 -6.98
C TRP A 233 -13.41 18.24 -7.95
N SER A 234 -12.63 18.60 -8.98
CA SER A 234 -13.08 19.53 -10.00
C SER A 234 -13.93 18.82 -11.05
N ILE A 235 -15.11 19.36 -11.34
CA ILE A 235 -15.99 18.85 -12.40
C ILE A 235 -15.39 19.03 -13.82
N THR A 236 -14.35 19.84 -13.96
CA THR A 236 -13.66 20.07 -15.25
C THR A 236 -12.63 19.00 -15.55
N ASP A 237 -12.18 18.26 -14.54
CA ASP A 237 -11.20 17.20 -14.72
C ASP A 237 -11.88 15.92 -15.20
N THR A 238 -11.21 15.18 -16.07
CA THR A 238 -11.70 13.87 -16.52
C THR A 238 -11.38 12.82 -15.45
N PRO A 239 -12.35 11.99 -15.03
CA PRO A 239 -12.08 10.88 -14.12
C PRO A 239 -10.99 9.95 -14.63
N TYR A 240 -10.12 9.53 -13.73
CA TYR A 240 -9.13 8.51 -14.04
C TYR A 240 -9.82 7.15 -14.10
N SER A 241 -9.44 6.30 -15.05
CA SER A 241 -9.95 4.94 -15.18
C SER A 241 -8.82 3.96 -15.46
N TYR A 242 -8.81 2.85 -14.72
CA TYR A 242 -7.93 1.70 -14.93
C TYR A 242 -8.78 0.45 -15.03
N THR A 243 -8.51 -0.41 -16.02
CA THR A 243 -9.11 -1.74 -16.09
C THR A 243 -8.01 -2.78 -15.98
N ASP A 244 -8.18 -3.73 -15.07
CA ASP A 244 -7.31 -4.90 -14.93
C ASP A 244 -7.18 -5.59 -16.30
N PRO A 245 -5.96 -5.70 -16.87
CA PRO A 245 -5.75 -6.28 -18.20
C PRO A 245 -6.06 -7.78 -18.24
N GLY A 246 -6.32 -8.41 -17.09
CA GLY A 246 -6.53 -9.84 -16.95
C GLY A 246 -5.21 -10.58 -16.68
N GLY A 247 -5.19 -11.89 -16.92
CA GLY A 247 -4.13 -12.77 -16.48
C GLY A 247 -4.52 -13.56 -15.23
N PRO A 248 -3.60 -14.32 -14.60
CA PRO A 248 -3.92 -15.14 -13.43
C PRO A 248 -4.39 -14.27 -12.25
N PRO A 249 -5.35 -14.76 -11.44
CA PRO A 249 -5.87 -13.97 -10.35
C PRO A 249 -4.82 -13.82 -9.25
N GLN A 250 -4.68 -12.61 -8.71
CA GLN A 250 -3.64 -12.26 -7.75
C GLN A 250 -4.21 -12.16 -6.33
N ASN A 251 -3.40 -12.50 -5.32
CA ASN A 251 -3.76 -12.27 -3.92
C ASN A 251 -3.77 -10.78 -3.58
N ILE A 252 -2.88 -10.00 -4.21
CA ILE A 252 -2.76 -8.56 -4.03
C ILE A 252 -2.58 -7.96 -5.43
N TYR A 253 -3.39 -6.98 -5.77
CA TYR A 253 -3.19 -6.16 -6.98
C TYR A 253 -2.56 -4.83 -6.57
N THR A 254 -1.41 -4.51 -7.17
CA THR A 254 -0.76 -3.20 -7.07
C THR A 254 -0.98 -2.46 -8.37
N VAL A 255 -1.74 -1.37 -8.33
CA VAL A 255 -2.06 -0.55 -9.52
C VAL A 255 -1.39 0.81 -9.37
N VAL A 256 -0.42 1.10 -10.23
CA VAL A 256 0.20 2.42 -10.32
C VAL A 256 -0.39 3.16 -11.52
N PRO A 257 -1.09 4.29 -11.32
CA PRO A 257 -1.68 5.05 -12.41
C PRO A 257 -0.67 5.49 -13.46
N SER A 258 -1.00 5.19 -14.72
CA SER A 258 -0.32 5.69 -15.90
C SER A 258 -1.36 6.19 -16.91
N PRO A 259 -1.42 7.50 -17.22
CA PRO A 259 -0.66 8.58 -16.58
C PRO A 259 -0.99 8.71 -15.09
N ARG A 260 -0.08 9.33 -14.32
CA ARG A 260 -0.31 9.61 -12.89
C ARG A 260 -1.55 10.47 -12.69
N ILE A 261 -2.31 10.21 -11.62
CA ILE A 261 -3.41 11.07 -11.20
C ILE A 261 -2.82 12.36 -10.62
N SER A 262 -3.01 13.47 -11.32
CA SER A 262 -2.46 14.79 -10.95
C SER A 262 -3.50 15.74 -10.37
N PHE A 263 -4.70 15.25 -10.07
CA PHE A 263 -5.79 16.04 -9.51
C PHE A 263 -6.25 15.47 -8.15
N PRO A 264 -6.83 16.30 -7.27
CA PRO A 264 -7.43 15.82 -6.02
C PRO A 264 -8.66 14.95 -6.29
N VAL A 265 -8.73 13.80 -5.63
CA VAL A 265 -9.80 12.80 -5.79
C VAL A 265 -10.78 12.86 -4.62
N THR A 266 -12.08 12.77 -4.89
CA THR A 266 -13.16 12.76 -3.89
C THR A 266 -13.78 11.39 -3.68
N GLN A 267 -13.78 10.56 -4.71
CA GLN A 267 -14.34 9.21 -4.64
C GLN A 267 -13.49 8.25 -5.48
N VAL A 268 -13.33 7.03 -4.99
CA VAL A 268 -12.82 5.90 -5.77
C VAL A 268 -13.91 4.85 -5.85
N ARG A 269 -14.18 4.37 -7.07
CA ARG A 269 -15.11 3.29 -7.35
C ARG A 269 -14.37 2.12 -7.94
N LEU A 270 -14.70 0.93 -7.47
CA LEU A 270 -14.29 -0.35 -8.02
C LEU A 270 -15.52 -1.08 -8.56
N GLU A 271 -15.46 -1.50 -9.81
CA GLU A 271 -16.56 -2.21 -10.47
C GLU A 271 -16.01 -3.38 -11.26
N ARG A 272 -16.77 -4.48 -11.35
CA ARG A 272 -16.40 -5.58 -12.23
C ARG A 272 -16.75 -5.22 -13.67
N ALA A 273 -15.87 -5.51 -14.64
CA ALA A 273 -16.29 -5.53 -16.04
C ALA A 273 -17.49 -6.47 -16.22
N MET A 274 -18.57 -5.96 -16.81
CA MET A 274 -19.68 -6.82 -17.24
C MET A 274 -19.12 -7.82 -18.24
N SER A 275 -19.16 -9.12 -17.90
CA SER A 275 -18.84 -10.12 -18.90
C SER A 275 -19.93 -10.07 -19.96
N LEU A 276 -19.65 -9.49 -21.11
CA LEU A 276 -20.34 -9.80 -22.35
C LEU A 276 -20.09 -11.28 -22.61
N LYS A 277 -20.95 -12.14 -22.07
CA LYS A 277 -21.09 -13.48 -22.63
C LYS A 277 -21.86 -13.27 -23.93
N LEU A 278 -21.12 -13.13 -25.04
CA LEU A 278 -21.65 -13.41 -26.38
C LEU A 278 -21.90 -14.91 -26.51
#